data_AF-A0A5M3VT49-F1
#
_entry.id   AF-A0A5M3VT49-F1
#
_cell.length_a   1.000
_cell.length_b   1.000
_cell.length_c   1.000
_cell.angle_alpha   90.00
_cell.angle_beta   90.00
_cell.angle_gamma   90.00
#
_symmetry.space_group_name_H-M   'P 1'
#
loop_
_entity.id
_entity.type
_entity.pdbx_description
1 polymer ?
#
loop_
_entity_poly.entity_id
_entity_poly.type
_entity_poly.pdbx_seq_one_letter_code
_entity_poly.pdbx_strand_id
1 'polypeptide(L)'
;MGELRSVGTNRTVRFPDDCLPGVIRYLVLDDLPADQLTGEFHPVGTVEVPGHIEITYVADGPSRLAELPPVDGLDLDNVRDEDLPVVARQSGLRDLSLSGDFTDHGLAVLRSMRALETLNLRSDRMLGDFAFPDSPLLTVRLRGQALTDQVFARVAELPLAVLAVSGDTITGSGLGALTTPPDLGYLRLGGLRFEPGQLRRLGRTRSLRVLSLAGAVDADAVLSLAPPLREIDLDRVPRAACARFLFAGLAVNGLSAPPEHADAYARMLADHDLGPAPRPQRPRITRPQELHELLRGPVPVLLDFSEPESPVCERLGPMFDRILAEYHGELAGAAIDVTVAAGAAEHFGIKAVPSVLLLHGGRELLRVGGSRAPADLIREITGVLQKESVSV
;
A
#
# COMPACT_ATOMS: atom_id res chain seq x y z
N MET A 1 -3.59 18.83 1.66
CA MET A 1 -3.62 19.45 3.00
C MET A 1 -4.93 19.03 3.64
N GLY A 2 -4.91 17.92 4.37
CA GLY A 2 -6.08 17.45 5.11
C GLY A 2 -6.25 18.28 6.39
N GLU A 3 -7.48 18.62 6.72
CA GLU A 3 -7.80 19.23 8.01
C GLU A 3 -7.30 18.31 9.13
N LEU A 4 -6.55 18.91 10.07
CA LEU A 4 -6.14 18.25 11.31
C LEU A 4 -7.39 17.68 11.98
N ARG A 5 -7.41 16.36 12.22
CA ARG A 5 -8.42 15.73 13.08
C ARG A 5 -8.54 16.56 14.35
N SER A 6 -9.75 16.98 14.73
CA SER A 6 -9.90 17.76 15.96
C SER A 6 -9.39 16.91 17.12
N VAL A 7 -8.36 17.38 17.80
CA VAL A 7 -7.85 16.72 19.01
C VAL A 7 -9.02 16.62 19.98
N GLY A 8 -9.39 15.39 20.35
CA GLY A 8 -10.46 15.13 21.30
C GLY A 8 -10.15 15.74 22.67
N THR A 9 -11.09 15.65 23.60
CA THR A 9 -10.83 15.99 25.00
C THR A 9 -10.27 14.76 25.73
N ASN A 10 -9.33 14.98 26.65
CA ASN A 10 -8.89 13.91 27.55
C ASN A 10 -10.09 13.29 28.28
N ARG A 11 -10.10 11.97 28.39
CA ARG A 11 -11.18 11.23 29.06
C ARG A 11 -10.62 10.09 29.90
N THR A 12 -11.29 9.82 31.01
CA THR A 12 -11.00 8.68 31.86
C THR A 12 -11.90 7.50 31.47
N VAL A 13 -11.30 6.35 31.17
CA VAL A 13 -12.02 5.11 30.85
C VAL A 13 -11.82 4.11 31.98
N ARG A 14 -12.92 3.56 32.48
CA ARG A 14 -12.90 2.56 33.56
C ARG A 14 -13.26 1.19 33.01
N PHE A 15 -12.25 0.33 32.88
CA PHE A 15 -12.43 -1.07 32.55
C PHE A 15 -12.77 -1.89 33.80
N PRO A 16 -13.35 -3.10 33.64
CA PRO A 16 -13.52 -4.05 34.74
C PRO A 16 -12.19 -4.36 35.45
N ASP A 17 -12.27 -4.74 36.72
CA ASP A 17 -11.10 -5.10 37.52
C ASP A 17 -10.55 -6.49 37.11
N ASP A 18 -11.39 -7.33 36.52
CA ASP A 18 -11.00 -8.59 35.90
C ASP A 18 -10.79 -8.43 34.39
N CYS A 19 -9.77 -9.10 33.85
CA CYS A 19 -9.35 -8.91 32.47
C CYS A 19 -10.46 -9.35 31.49
N LEU A 20 -10.91 -8.42 30.64
CA LEU A 20 -11.70 -8.77 29.47
C LEU A 20 -10.91 -9.71 28.56
N PRO A 21 -11.59 -10.55 27.75
CA PRO A 21 -10.91 -11.55 26.92
C PRO A 21 -10.06 -10.94 25.80
N GLY A 22 -10.28 -9.67 25.45
CA GLY A 22 -9.55 -8.94 24.43
C GLY A 22 -8.47 -7.99 24.95
N VAL A 23 -7.88 -7.25 24.02
CA VAL A 23 -6.88 -6.21 24.27
C VAL A 23 -7.35 -4.86 23.76
N ILE A 24 -6.77 -3.78 24.27
CA ILE A 24 -6.97 -2.44 23.70
C ILE A 24 -5.76 -2.13 22.82
N ARG A 25 -6.03 -1.85 21.55
CA ARG A 25 -5.09 -1.17 20.65
C ARG A 25 -5.31 0.32 20.75
N TYR A 26 -4.25 1.10 20.74
CA TYR A 26 -4.34 2.55 20.67
C TYR A 26 -3.62 3.09 19.43
N LEU A 27 -4.14 4.19 18.91
CA LEU A 27 -3.57 4.96 17.81
C LEU A 27 -3.38 6.41 18.27
N VAL A 28 -2.17 6.91 18.13
CA VAL A 28 -1.82 8.32 18.37
C VAL A 28 -2.10 9.11 17.09
N LEU A 29 -2.93 10.15 17.18
CA LEU A 29 -3.38 10.98 16.07
C LEU A 29 -2.44 12.14 15.74
N ASP A 30 -1.32 12.24 16.45
CA ASP A 30 -0.28 13.25 16.24
C ASP A 30 0.72 12.81 15.16
N ASP A 31 1.45 13.78 14.62
CA ASP A 31 2.44 13.57 13.56
C ASP A 31 3.75 13.00 14.15
N LEU A 32 3.67 11.75 14.63
CA LEU A 32 4.80 10.99 15.18
C LEU A 32 5.34 9.98 14.14
N PRO A 33 6.61 9.55 14.30
CA PRO A 33 7.16 8.43 13.53
C PRO A 33 6.29 7.18 13.64
N ALA A 34 6.18 6.40 12.55
CA ALA A 34 5.23 5.29 12.43
C ALA A 34 5.36 4.21 13.53
N ASP A 35 6.57 3.99 14.04
CA ASP A 35 6.88 3.05 15.13
C ASP A 35 6.38 3.52 16.51
N GLN A 36 5.93 4.76 16.62
CA GLN A 36 5.41 5.38 17.85
C GLN A 36 3.91 5.70 17.78
N LEU A 37 3.26 5.39 16.65
CA LEU A 37 1.84 5.70 16.45
C LEU A 37 0.90 4.71 17.12
N THR A 38 1.35 3.50 17.45
CA THR A 38 0.46 2.43 17.91
C THR A 38 1.05 1.58 19.02
N GLY A 39 0.19 1.02 19.86
CA GLY A 39 0.56 -0.03 20.81
C GLY A 39 -0.65 -0.76 21.37
N GLU A 40 -0.40 -1.69 22.30
CA GLU A 40 -1.44 -2.53 22.90
C GLU A 40 -1.32 -2.57 24.44
N PHE A 41 -2.45 -2.67 25.14
CA PHE A 41 -2.49 -2.92 26.57
C PHE A 41 -3.72 -3.75 26.97
N HIS A 42 -3.67 -4.36 28.17
CA HIS A 42 -4.80 -5.13 28.69
C HIS A 42 -5.80 -4.20 29.41
N PRO A 43 -7.11 -4.30 29.13
CA PRO A 43 -8.15 -3.42 29.67
C PRO A 43 -8.44 -3.73 31.14
N VAL A 44 -7.60 -3.25 32.07
CA VAL A 44 -7.79 -3.45 33.51
C VAL A 44 -7.71 -2.11 34.23
N GLY A 45 -8.70 -1.85 35.08
CA GLY A 45 -8.73 -0.67 35.93
C GLY A 45 -9.01 0.63 35.18
N THR A 46 -8.53 1.74 35.74
CA THR A 46 -8.78 3.09 35.22
C THR A 46 -7.63 3.57 34.37
N VAL A 47 -7.93 3.99 33.13
CA VAL A 47 -6.95 4.46 32.15
C VAL A 47 -7.32 5.88 31.72
N GLU A 48 -6.35 6.78 31.79
CA GLU A 48 -6.46 8.12 31.20
C GLU A 48 -6.16 8.04 29.71
N VAL A 49 -7.11 8.46 28.88
CA VAL A 49 -6.99 8.49 27.42
C VAL A 49 -6.88 9.94 26.97
N PRO A 50 -5.69 10.40 26.57
CA PRO A 50 -5.50 11.71 25.99
C PRO A 50 -6.36 11.90 24.73
N GLY A 51 -6.80 13.12 24.47
CA GLY A 51 -7.70 13.41 23.37
C GLY A 51 -7.17 13.18 21.95
N HIS A 52 -5.86 13.08 21.80
CA HIS A 52 -5.20 12.71 20.54
C HIS A 52 -5.00 11.19 20.42
N ILE A 53 -5.57 10.38 21.31
CA ILE A 53 -5.47 8.91 21.27
C ILE A 53 -6.85 8.31 21.03
N GLU A 54 -6.95 7.51 19.97
CA GLU A 54 -8.10 6.63 19.71
C GLU A 54 -7.81 5.24 20.29
N ILE A 55 -8.80 4.63 20.94
CA ILE A 55 -8.71 3.27 21.47
C ILE A 55 -9.69 2.34 20.77
N THR A 56 -9.19 1.16 20.39
CA THR A 56 -9.95 0.09 19.75
C THR A 56 -9.88 -1.17 20.61
N TYR A 57 -11.03 -1.72 20.97
CA TYR A 57 -11.08 -3.03 21.62
C TYR A 57 -11.00 -4.14 20.59
N VAL A 58 -10.06 -5.07 20.76
CA VAL A 58 -9.80 -6.18 19.85
C VAL A 58 -10.03 -7.49 20.60
N ALA A 59 -10.90 -8.35 20.08
CA ALA A 59 -11.20 -9.62 20.73
C ALA A 59 -11.61 -10.73 19.76
N ASP A 60 -11.48 -11.96 20.23
CA ASP A 60 -12.08 -13.14 19.60
C ASP A 60 -13.53 -13.32 20.10
N GLY A 61 -14.49 -12.88 19.29
CA GLY A 61 -15.92 -12.90 19.58
C GLY A 61 -16.41 -11.76 20.50
N PRO A 62 -17.73 -11.60 20.65
CA PRO A 62 -18.35 -10.52 21.44
C PRO A 62 -18.42 -10.82 22.95
N SER A 63 -17.65 -11.77 23.44
CA SER A 63 -17.74 -12.23 24.83
C SER A 63 -17.54 -11.07 25.80
N ARG A 64 -18.49 -10.89 26.71
CA ARG A 64 -18.50 -9.80 27.72
C ARG A 64 -18.48 -8.38 27.13
N LEU A 65 -18.86 -8.21 25.86
CA LEU A 65 -18.90 -6.88 25.23
C LEU A 65 -19.86 -5.90 25.93
N ALA A 66 -20.87 -6.40 26.65
CA ALA A 66 -21.77 -5.57 27.45
C ALA A 66 -21.08 -4.88 28.66
N GLU A 67 -19.91 -5.37 29.07
CA GLU A 67 -19.11 -4.82 30.16
C GLU A 67 -18.03 -3.85 29.65
N LEU A 68 -17.84 -3.78 28.33
CA LEU A 68 -16.87 -2.89 27.71
C LEU A 68 -17.34 -1.43 27.90
N PRO A 69 -16.49 -0.56 28.49
CA PRO A 69 -16.79 0.87 28.53
C PRO A 69 -16.77 1.48 27.11
N PRO A 70 -17.26 2.71 26.93
CA PRO A 70 -17.20 3.38 25.63
C PRO A 70 -15.77 3.44 25.07
N VAL A 71 -15.59 2.93 23.86
CA VAL A 71 -14.35 2.97 23.07
C VAL A 71 -14.64 3.61 21.71
N ASP A 72 -13.60 4.01 20.97
CA ASP A 72 -13.79 4.61 19.64
C ASP A 72 -13.95 3.54 18.57
N GLY A 73 -13.21 2.44 18.71
CA GLY A 73 -13.18 1.33 17.76
C GLY A 73 -13.50 -0.02 18.38
N LEU A 74 -14.04 -0.91 17.57
CA LEU A 74 -14.28 -2.31 17.91
C LEU A 74 -13.80 -3.21 16.77
N ASP A 75 -12.97 -4.20 17.07
CA ASP A 75 -12.43 -5.19 16.13
C ASP A 75 -12.67 -6.59 16.68
N LEU A 76 -13.64 -7.30 16.10
CA LEU A 76 -14.07 -8.62 16.57
C LEU A 76 -13.91 -9.68 15.49
N ASP A 77 -13.26 -10.77 15.87
CA ASP A 77 -13.22 -12.01 15.09
C ASP A 77 -14.31 -12.99 15.52
N ASN A 78 -14.56 -14.03 14.71
CA ASN A 78 -15.51 -15.12 14.97
C ASN A 78 -16.95 -14.69 15.33
N VAL A 79 -17.41 -13.57 14.78
CA VAL A 79 -18.77 -13.03 14.98
C VAL A 79 -19.81 -13.78 14.15
N ARG A 80 -20.99 -14.05 14.72
CA ARG A 80 -22.17 -14.62 14.04
C ARG A 80 -23.36 -13.67 14.07
N ASP A 81 -24.42 -14.00 13.33
CA ASP A 81 -25.66 -13.19 13.30
C ASP A 81 -26.27 -12.97 14.70
N GLU A 82 -26.16 -13.95 15.60
CA GLU A 82 -26.67 -13.87 16.98
C GLU A 82 -25.91 -12.88 17.87
N ASP A 83 -24.70 -12.51 17.48
CA ASP A 83 -23.80 -11.63 18.22
C ASP A 83 -24.01 -10.15 17.88
N LEU A 84 -24.43 -9.87 16.64
CA LEU A 84 -24.60 -8.53 16.09
C LEU A 84 -25.55 -7.63 16.91
N PRO A 85 -26.63 -8.13 17.54
CA PRO A 85 -27.45 -7.32 18.43
C PRO A 85 -26.70 -6.78 19.66
N VAL A 86 -25.68 -7.49 20.15
CA VAL A 86 -24.84 -7.01 21.27
C VAL A 86 -23.85 -5.98 20.76
N VAL A 87 -23.28 -6.19 19.57
CA VAL A 87 -22.40 -5.22 18.89
C VAL A 87 -23.13 -3.90 18.62
N ALA A 88 -24.37 -3.95 18.12
CA ALA A 88 -25.17 -2.77 17.80
C ALA A 88 -25.50 -1.88 19.03
N ARG A 89 -25.38 -2.42 20.26
CA ARG A 89 -25.56 -1.62 21.49
C ARG A 89 -24.41 -0.65 21.74
N GLN A 90 -23.26 -0.88 21.14
CA GLN A 90 -22.08 0.00 21.21
C GLN A 90 -22.26 1.22 20.28
N SER A 91 -23.28 2.02 20.56
CA SER A 91 -23.77 3.09 19.67
C SER A 91 -22.82 4.27 19.48
N GLY A 92 -21.79 4.41 20.32
CA GLY A 92 -20.79 5.47 20.25
C GLY A 92 -19.57 5.17 19.38
N LEU A 93 -19.51 3.99 18.75
CA LEU A 93 -18.38 3.58 17.91
C LEU A 93 -18.25 4.45 16.66
N ARG A 94 -17.01 4.80 16.33
CA ARG A 94 -16.59 5.43 15.08
C ARG A 94 -15.98 4.43 14.11
N ASP A 95 -15.26 3.43 14.62
CA ASP A 95 -14.63 2.39 13.83
C ASP A 95 -15.17 1.01 14.20
N LEU A 96 -15.65 0.26 13.20
CA LEU A 96 -16.15 -1.10 13.40
C LEU A 96 -15.52 -2.06 12.39
N SER A 97 -14.80 -3.06 12.90
CA SER A 97 -14.24 -4.18 12.15
C SER A 97 -14.85 -5.47 12.67
N LEU A 98 -15.49 -6.24 11.78
CA LEU A 98 -16.10 -7.52 12.11
C LEU A 98 -15.64 -8.59 11.15
N SER A 99 -15.24 -9.73 11.69
CA SER A 99 -14.94 -10.92 10.92
C SER A 99 -15.63 -12.15 11.51
N GLY A 100 -16.12 -13.05 10.65
CA GLY A 100 -16.81 -14.26 11.11
C GLY A 100 -17.82 -14.83 10.13
N ASP A 101 -18.84 -15.50 10.66
CA ASP A 101 -19.88 -16.23 9.93
C ASP A 101 -21.24 -15.54 10.09
N PHE A 102 -21.40 -14.38 9.43
CA PHE A 102 -22.61 -13.56 9.49
C PHE A 102 -23.15 -13.26 8.09
N THR A 103 -24.43 -12.91 8.01
CA THR A 103 -25.19 -12.69 6.78
C THR A 103 -25.72 -11.27 6.68
N ASP A 104 -26.20 -10.91 5.50
CA ASP A 104 -26.91 -9.65 5.23
C ASP A 104 -28.10 -9.43 6.18
N HIS A 105 -28.78 -10.51 6.60
CA HIS A 105 -29.88 -10.44 7.57
C HIS A 105 -29.40 -10.02 8.95
N GLY A 106 -28.31 -10.64 9.44
CA GLY A 106 -27.71 -10.27 10.72
C GLY A 106 -27.23 -8.83 10.72
N LEU A 107 -26.60 -8.37 9.64
CA LEU A 107 -26.09 -7.00 9.52
C LEU A 107 -27.18 -5.92 9.61
N ALA A 108 -28.45 -6.26 9.37
CA ALA A 108 -29.56 -5.31 9.41
C ALA A 108 -29.70 -4.60 10.77
N VAL A 109 -29.25 -5.20 11.88
CA VAL A 109 -29.32 -4.56 13.20
C VAL A 109 -28.34 -3.39 13.37
N LEU A 110 -27.26 -3.38 12.57
CA LEU A 110 -26.25 -2.32 12.61
C LEU A 110 -26.79 -0.99 12.05
N ARG A 111 -27.95 -1.01 11.37
CA ARG A 111 -28.64 0.19 10.89
C ARG A 111 -28.84 1.25 11.98
N SER A 112 -29.04 0.80 13.22
CA SER A 112 -29.27 1.66 14.38
C SER A 112 -28.05 2.49 14.82
N MET A 113 -26.84 2.14 14.36
CA MET A 113 -25.60 2.85 14.68
C MET A 113 -25.52 4.15 13.85
N ARG A 114 -25.19 5.26 14.52
CA ARG A 114 -25.27 6.63 13.94
C ARG A 114 -23.95 7.39 13.88
N ALA A 115 -22.89 6.84 14.46
CA ALA A 115 -21.60 7.51 14.62
C ALA A 115 -20.46 6.87 13.82
N LEU A 116 -20.73 5.80 13.05
CA LEU A 116 -19.68 5.08 12.34
C LEU A 116 -19.11 5.90 11.18
N GLU A 117 -17.79 5.96 11.11
CA GLU A 117 -17.01 6.56 10.02
C GLU A 117 -16.30 5.48 9.21
N THR A 118 -15.84 4.42 9.88
CA THR A 118 -15.19 3.26 9.26
C THR A 118 -15.98 1.99 9.53
N LEU A 119 -16.22 1.22 8.47
CA LEU A 119 -16.84 -0.10 8.56
C LEU A 119 -16.03 -1.12 7.73
N ASN A 120 -15.43 -2.09 8.41
CA ASN A 120 -14.75 -3.21 7.79
C ASN A 120 -15.51 -4.51 8.09
N LEU A 121 -16.00 -5.20 7.06
CA LEU A 121 -16.74 -6.46 7.21
C LEU A 121 -16.06 -7.57 6.43
N ARG A 122 -15.80 -8.69 7.10
CA ARG A 122 -15.26 -9.91 6.49
C ARG A 122 -16.12 -11.12 6.84
N SER A 123 -16.96 -11.54 5.90
CA SER A 123 -17.68 -12.81 6.01
C SER A 123 -17.95 -13.42 4.65
N ASP A 124 -17.70 -14.72 4.52
CA ASP A 124 -17.91 -15.45 3.27
C ASP A 124 -19.38 -15.72 2.95
N ARG A 125 -20.30 -15.43 3.88
CA ARG A 125 -21.75 -15.58 3.70
C ARG A 125 -22.48 -14.30 3.32
N MET A 126 -21.78 -13.18 3.27
CA MET A 126 -22.33 -11.88 2.89
C MET A 126 -22.59 -11.84 1.38
N LEU A 127 -23.83 -11.55 0.96
CA LEU A 127 -24.21 -11.42 -0.44
C LEU A 127 -24.03 -9.98 -0.95
N GLY A 128 -24.03 -9.00 -0.03
CA GLY A 128 -23.81 -7.59 -0.33
C GLY A 128 -25.10 -6.80 -0.60
N ASP A 129 -26.27 -7.37 -0.31
CA ASP A 129 -27.58 -6.72 -0.40
C ASP A 129 -28.16 -6.43 0.99
N PHE A 130 -27.41 -5.69 1.79
CA PHE A 130 -27.84 -5.22 3.11
C PHE A 130 -27.89 -3.70 3.18
N ALA A 131 -28.65 -3.20 4.16
CA ALA A 131 -28.68 -1.78 4.49
C ALA A 131 -27.50 -1.43 5.39
N PHE A 132 -26.74 -0.41 5.02
CA PHE A 132 -25.67 0.11 5.85
C PHE A 132 -26.22 0.84 7.09
N PRO A 133 -25.40 0.99 8.15
CA PRO A 133 -25.64 1.91 9.27
C PRO A 133 -26.10 3.30 8.79
N ASP A 134 -27.07 3.91 9.49
CA ASP A 134 -27.50 5.30 9.28
C ASP A 134 -26.42 6.27 9.85
N SER A 135 -25.19 6.14 9.34
CA SER A 135 -23.96 6.78 9.81
C SER A 135 -23.19 7.47 8.68
N PRO A 136 -22.33 8.47 8.97
CA PRO A 136 -21.51 9.15 7.97
C PRO A 136 -20.30 8.30 7.55
N LEU A 137 -20.55 7.11 6.97
CA LEU A 137 -19.49 6.19 6.57
C LEU A 137 -18.60 6.81 5.48
N LEU A 138 -17.34 7.05 5.84
CA LEU A 138 -16.29 7.57 4.96
C LEU A 138 -15.47 6.43 4.35
N THR A 139 -15.23 5.38 5.14
CA THR A 139 -14.42 4.22 4.76
C THR A 139 -15.23 2.95 4.90
N VAL A 140 -15.40 2.22 3.79
CA VAL A 140 -16.04 0.91 3.79
C VAL A 140 -15.11 -0.11 3.15
N ARG A 141 -14.83 -1.19 3.88
CA ARG A 141 -14.09 -2.35 3.36
C ARG A 141 -14.91 -3.61 3.52
N LEU A 142 -15.16 -4.30 2.42
CA LEU A 142 -16.01 -5.49 2.39
C LEU A 142 -15.23 -6.64 1.78
N ARG A 143 -15.19 -7.76 2.47
CA ARG A 143 -14.58 -9.00 1.99
C ARG A 143 -15.51 -10.19 2.22
N GLY A 144 -15.72 -11.00 1.20
CA GLY A 144 -16.53 -12.20 1.31
C GLY A 144 -16.63 -12.96 0.00
N GLN A 145 -16.47 -14.28 0.04
CA GLN A 145 -16.55 -15.12 -1.15
C GLN A 145 -17.89 -15.05 -1.89
N ALA A 146 -19.01 -14.88 -1.17
CA ALA A 146 -20.35 -14.84 -1.75
C ALA A 146 -20.82 -13.43 -2.16
N LEU A 147 -19.97 -12.41 -2.08
CA LEU A 147 -20.35 -11.03 -2.41
C LEU A 147 -20.71 -10.88 -3.88
N THR A 148 -21.83 -10.24 -4.15
CA THR A 148 -22.34 -10.01 -5.50
C THR A 148 -22.20 -8.55 -5.91
N ASP A 149 -22.42 -8.27 -7.19
CA ASP A 149 -22.40 -6.90 -7.72
C ASP A 149 -23.49 -5.98 -7.13
N GLN A 150 -24.48 -6.52 -6.40
CA GLN A 150 -25.52 -5.73 -5.71
C GLN A 150 -24.93 -4.75 -4.70
N VAL A 151 -23.76 -5.08 -4.13
CA VAL A 151 -23.06 -4.24 -3.16
C VAL A 151 -22.77 -2.84 -3.71
N PHE A 152 -22.50 -2.71 -5.01
CA PHE A 152 -22.18 -1.43 -5.63
C PHE A 152 -23.37 -0.46 -5.64
N ALA A 153 -24.60 -0.98 -5.73
CA ALA A 153 -25.80 -0.15 -5.62
C ALA A 153 -25.98 0.35 -4.18
N ARG A 154 -25.72 -0.49 -3.18
CA ARG A 154 -25.86 -0.14 -1.77
C ARG A 154 -24.82 0.89 -1.32
N VAL A 155 -23.56 0.73 -1.69
CA VAL A 155 -22.50 1.68 -1.32
C VAL A 155 -22.58 3.00 -2.09
N ALA A 156 -23.25 3.05 -3.24
CA ALA A 156 -23.44 4.29 -4.00
C ALA A 156 -24.33 5.32 -3.29
N GLU A 157 -25.11 4.90 -2.28
CA GLU A 157 -25.96 5.76 -1.47
C GLU A 157 -25.19 6.46 -0.33
N LEU A 158 -23.91 6.09 -0.11
CA LEU A 158 -23.10 6.55 1.01
C LEU A 158 -22.14 7.69 0.62
N PRO A 159 -21.79 8.59 1.56
CA PRO A 159 -20.83 9.66 1.36
C PRO A 159 -19.36 9.16 1.45
N LEU A 160 -19.03 8.12 0.68
CA LEU A 160 -17.75 7.42 0.81
C LEU A 160 -16.58 8.18 0.19
N ALA A 161 -15.44 8.18 0.89
CA ALA A 161 -14.13 8.58 0.38
C ALA A 161 -13.28 7.36 -0.02
N VAL A 162 -13.40 6.25 0.71
CA VAL A 162 -12.62 5.02 0.53
C VAL A 162 -13.55 3.82 0.45
N LEU A 163 -13.46 3.08 -0.65
CA LEU A 163 -14.15 1.81 -0.84
C LEU A 163 -13.15 0.71 -1.19
N ALA A 164 -13.17 -0.39 -0.44
CA ALA A 164 -12.48 -1.61 -0.83
C ALA A 164 -13.48 -2.77 -0.86
N VAL A 165 -13.57 -3.47 -1.98
CA VAL A 165 -14.45 -4.64 -2.11
C VAL A 165 -13.67 -5.82 -2.66
N SER A 166 -13.81 -6.97 -1.99
CA SER A 166 -13.19 -8.21 -2.43
C SER A 166 -14.11 -9.42 -2.29
N GLY A 167 -14.31 -10.18 -3.38
CA GLY A 167 -15.21 -11.33 -3.37
C GLY A 167 -15.30 -12.06 -4.70
N ASP A 168 -15.09 -13.38 -4.68
CA ASP A 168 -14.84 -14.16 -5.91
C ASP A 168 -16.05 -14.24 -6.85
N THR A 169 -17.26 -13.94 -6.35
CA THR A 169 -18.49 -13.91 -7.14
C THR A 169 -18.78 -12.55 -7.80
N ILE A 170 -18.02 -11.50 -7.48
CA ILE A 170 -18.18 -10.19 -8.08
C ILE A 170 -17.68 -10.22 -9.52
N THR A 171 -18.51 -9.76 -10.46
CA THR A 171 -18.19 -9.75 -11.90
C THR A 171 -17.84 -8.35 -12.41
N GLY A 172 -18.23 -7.30 -11.66
CA GLY A 172 -18.05 -5.91 -12.03
C GLY A 172 -19.26 -5.30 -12.75
N SER A 173 -20.33 -6.05 -13.00
CA SER A 173 -21.50 -5.57 -13.75
C SER A 173 -22.20 -4.39 -13.05
N GLY A 174 -22.13 -4.33 -11.72
CA GLY A 174 -22.72 -3.29 -10.88
C GLY A 174 -21.88 -2.02 -10.73
N LEU A 175 -20.64 -1.97 -11.23
CA LEU A 175 -19.75 -0.81 -11.06
C LEU A 175 -20.33 0.51 -11.58
N GLY A 176 -21.26 0.46 -12.53
CA GLY A 176 -21.93 1.66 -13.04
C GLY A 176 -22.71 2.45 -11.98
N ALA A 177 -23.10 1.83 -10.87
CA ALA A 177 -23.73 2.52 -9.74
C ALA A 177 -22.78 3.52 -9.06
N LEU A 178 -21.46 3.25 -9.10
CA LEU A 178 -20.42 4.08 -8.48
C LEU A 178 -20.08 5.35 -9.29
N THR A 179 -20.86 5.67 -10.32
CA THR A 179 -20.81 6.99 -10.97
C THR A 179 -21.37 8.12 -10.10
N THR A 180 -22.13 7.75 -9.06
CA THR A 180 -22.92 8.64 -8.20
C THR A 180 -22.20 9.20 -6.96
N PRO A 181 -21.41 8.43 -6.17
CA PRO A 181 -20.83 8.93 -4.93
C PRO A 181 -19.86 10.09 -5.22
N PRO A 182 -20.13 11.31 -4.73
CA PRO A 182 -19.44 12.53 -5.17
C PRO A 182 -17.98 12.61 -4.74
N ASP A 183 -17.61 11.90 -3.66
CA ASP A 183 -16.33 12.09 -2.95
C ASP A 183 -15.41 10.85 -2.97
N LEU A 184 -15.78 9.80 -3.70
CA LEU A 184 -15.00 8.56 -3.72
C LEU A 184 -13.61 8.80 -4.33
N GLY A 185 -12.58 8.82 -3.49
CA GLY A 185 -11.20 9.14 -3.87
C GLY A 185 -10.32 7.90 -4.05
N TYR A 186 -10.61 6.84 -3.30
CA TYR A 186 -9.88 5.56 -3.36
C TYR A 186 -10.85 4.40 -3.58
N LEU A 187 -10.58 3.59 -4.60
CA LEU A 187 -11.32 2.36 -4.89
C LEU A 187 -10.36 1.18 -4.98
N ARG A 188 -10.53 0.15 -4.13
CA ARG A 188 -9.87 -1.15 -4.28
C ARG A 188 -10.87 -2.23 -4.69
N LEU A 189 -10.51 -3.00 -5.71
CA LEU A 189 -11.26 -4.13 -6.24
C LEU A 189 -10.33 -5.35 -6.29
N GLY A 190 -10.67 -6.45 -5.62
CA GLY A 190 -9.78 -7.63 -5.65
C GLY A 190 -10.41 -8.98 -5.35
N GLY A 191 -9.79 -10.07 -5.77
CA GLY A 191 -10.37 -11.43 -5.62
C GLY A 191 -11.74 -11.50 -6.29
N LEU A 192 -11.81 -11.15 -7.57
CA LEU A 192 -13.06 -11.02 -8.32
C LEU A 192 -12.99 -11.90 -9.57
N ARG A 193 -14.12 -12.43 -10.04
CA ARG A 193 -14.29 -12.93 -11.43
C ARG A 193 -14.49 -11.76 -12.39
N PHE A 194 -13.63 -10.77 -12.23
CA PHE A 194 -13.75 -9.50 -12.91
C PHE A 194 -13.34 -9.63 -14.36
N GLU A 195 -14.27 -9.34 -15.27
CA GLU A 195 -13.96 -9.14 -16.67
C GLU A 195 -13.34 -7.73 -16.83
N PRO A 196 -12.08 -7.60 -17.27
CA PRO A 196 -11.37 -6.31 -17.28
C PRO A 196 -12.13 -5.15 -17.95
N GLY A 197 -12.93 -5.45 -18.99
CA GLY A 197 -13.75 -4.46 -19.69
C GLY A 197 -14.88 -3.85 -18.86
N GLN A 198 -15.26 -4.45 -17.73
CA GLN A 198 -16.32 -3.93 -16.85
C GLN A 198 -15.90 -2.63 -16.15
N LEU A 199 -14.59 -2.33 -16.05
CA LEU A 199 -14.10 -1.06 -15.48
C LEU A 199 -14.65 0.15 -16.22
N ARG A 200 -14.93 0.02 -17.52
CA ARG A 200 -15.50 1.09 -18.34
C ARG A 200 -16.86 1.57 -17.83
N ARG A 201 -17.57 0.73 -17.06
CA ARG A 201 -18.86 1.08 -16.44
C ARG A 201 -18.74 2.14 -15.35
N LEU A 202 -17.59 2.26 -14.69
CA LEU A 202 -17.33 3.36 -13.76
C LEU A 202 -17.49 4.73 -14.43
N GLY A 203 -17.37 4.79 -15.76
CA GLY A 203 -17.61 6.00 -16.53
C GLY A 203 -16.66 7.13 -16.13
N ARG A 204 -17.13 8.39 -16.24
CA ARG A 204 -16.34 9.57 -15.85
C ARG A 204 -16.56 9.86 -14.37
N THR A 205 -15.93 9.08 -13.49
CA THR A 205 -15.82 9.43 -12.07
C THR A 205 -15.13 10.81 -11.96
N ARG A 206 -15.49 11.64 -10.99
CA ARG A 206 -14.95 13.02 -10.85
C ARG A 206 -13.90 13.14 -9.74
N SER A 207 -14.06 12.32 -8.70
CA SER A 207 -13.26 12.33 -7.47
C SER A 207 -12.17 11.26 -7.43
N LEU A 208 -12.34 10.15 -8.14
CA LEU A 208 -11.46 8.98 -8.01
C LEU A 208 -10.01 9.34 -8.36
N ARG A 209 -9.11 9.23 -7.37
CA ARG A 209 -7.68 9.54 -7.49
C ARG A 209 -6.83 8.27 -7.54
N VAL A 210 -7.19 7.26 -6.76
CA VAL A 210 -6.44 6.02 -6.63
C VAL A 210 -7.34 4.85 -6.94
N LEU A 211 -6.90 3.98 -7.85
CA LEU A 211 -7.57 2.73 -8.19
C LEU A 211 -6.63 1.57 -7.88
N SER A 212 -7.05 0.63 -7.05
CA SER A 212 -6.29 -0.56 -6.72
C SER A 212 -6.98 -1.80 -7.27
N LEU A 213 -6.26 -2.60 -8.07
CA LEU A 213 -6.78 -3.80 -8.72
C LEU A 213 -5.94 -5.03 -8.37
N ALA A 214 -6.61 -6.06 -7.84
CA ALA A 214 -6.01 -7.39 -7.74
C ALA A 214 -6.46 -8.25 -8.92
N GLY A 215 -5.53 -8.58 -9.83
CA GLY A 215 -5.80 -9.50 -10.94
C GLY A 215 -5.47 -8.94 -12.33
N ALA A 216 -6.27 -9.31 -13.33
CA ALA A 216 -6.09 -8.87 -14.70
C ALA A 216 -6.53 -7.40 -14.90
N VAL A 217 -5.86 -6.69 -15.81
CA VAL A 217 -6.05 -5.24 -16.02
C VAL A 217 -6.31 -4.95 -17.49
N ASP A 218 -7.37 -4.21 -17.79
CA ASP A 218 -7.59 -3.58 -19.10
C ASP A 218 -7.05 -2.15 -19.03
N ALA A 219 -5.90 -1.92 -19.67
CA ALA A 219 -5.23 -0.64 -19.65
C ALA A 219 -6.06 0.47 -20.32
N ASP A 220 -6.82 0.15 -21.38
CA ASP A 220 -7.69 1.12 -22.04
C ASP A 220 -8.89 1.50 -21.17
N ALA A 221 -9.40 0.57 -20.37
CA ALA A 221 -10.45 0.87 -19.40
C ALA A 221 -9.93 1.77 -18.27
N VAL A 222 -8.76 1.47 -17.70
CA VAL A 222 -8.12 2.30 -16.66
C VAL A 222 -7.83 3.71 -17.19
N LEU A 223 -7.21 3.82 -18.36
CA LEU A 223 -6.86 5.11 -18.96
C LEU A 223 -8.09 5.97 -19.27
N SER A 224 -9.26 5.36 -19.49
CA SER A 224 -10.52 6.11 -19.68
C SER A 224 -11.02 6.82 -18.42
N LEU A 225 -10.50 6.46 -17.24
CA LEU A 225 -10.78 7.09 -15.94
C LEU A 225 -9.87 8.30 -15.67
N ALA A 226 -8.85 8.55 -16.48
CA ALA A 226 -8.07 9.79 -16.45
C ALA A 226 -8.89 10.94 -17.07
N PRO A 227 -8.71 12.22 -16.66
CA PRO A 227 -7.65 12.75 -15.80
C PRO A 227 -7.86 12.75 -14.27
N PRO A 228 -9.03 12.48 -13.64
CA PRO A 228 -9.11 12.53 -12.18
C PRO A 228 -8.24 11.46 -11.52
N LEU A 229 -8.08 10.30 -12.16
CA LEU A 229 -7.17 9.26 -11.70
C LEU A 229 -5.71 9.75 -11.73
N ARG A 230 -4.97 9.48 -10.66
CA ARG A 230 -3.57 9.85 -10.46
C ARG A 230 -2.68 8.63 -10.26
N GLU A 231 -3.23 7.58 -9.65
CA GLU A 231 -2.46 6.41 -9.25
C GLU A 231 -3.25 5.13 -9.48
N ILE A 232 -2.53 4.10 -9.91
CA ILE A 232 -3.03 2.74 -9.99
C ILE A 232 -2.13 1.78 -9.21
N ASP A 233 -2.73 1.06 -8.26
CA ASP A 233 -2.07 0.01 -7.51
C ASP A 233 -2.44 -1.36 -8.07
N LEU A 234 -1.45 -2.16 -8.43
CA LEU A 234 -1.60 -3.46 -9.05
C LEU A 234 -0.82 -4.51 -8.27
N ASP A 235 -1.52 -5.55 -7.84
CA ASP A 235 -0.89 -6.70 -7.18
C ASP A 235 0.03 -7.48 -8.15
N ARG A 236 -0.29 -7.46 -9.45
CA ARG A 236 0.59 -7.93 -10.54
C ARG A 236 0.65 -6.84 -11.59
N VAL A 237 1.86 -6.47 -12.02
CA VAL A 237 2.07 -5.34 -12.93
C VAL A 237 2.41 -5.86 -14.35
N PRO A 238 1.46 -5.90 -15.30
CA PRO A 238 1.80 -6.27 -16.67
C PRO A 238 2.64 -5.14 -17.29
N ARG A 239 3.84 -5.46 -17.80
CA ARG A 239 4.77 -4.47 -18.36
C ARG A 239 4.11 -3.53 -19.38
N ALA A 240 3.40 -4.09 -20.35
CA ALA A 240 2.77 -3.30 -21.40
C ALA A 240 1.72 -2.32 -20.85
N ALA A 241 0.95 -2.74 -19.84
CA ALA A 241 -0.02 -1.86 -19.17
C ALA A 241 0.71 -0.79 -18.34
N CYS A 242 1.72 -1.17 -17.57
CA CYS A 242 2.54 -0.27 -16.76
C CYS A 242 3.18 0.85 -17.59
N ALA A 243 3.82 0.52 -18.72
CA ALA A 243 4.41 1.50 -19.61
C ALA A 243 3.37 2.51 -20.11
N ARG A 244 2.17 2.02 -20.46
CA ARG A 244 1.06 2.88 -20.91
C ARG A 244 0.56 3.80 -19.80
N PHE A 245 0.46 3.30 -18.57
CA PHE A 245 0.03 4.11 -17.41
C PHE A 245 1.04 5.21 -17.08
N LEU A 246 2.32 4.83 -16.98
CA LEU A 246 3.40 5.78 -16.73
C LEU A 246 3.50 6.83 -17.84
N PHE A 247 3.40 6.41 -19.11
CA PHE A 247 3.40 7.33 -20.25
C PHE A 247 2.23 8.32 -20.20
N ALA A 248 1.06 7.88 -19.70
CA ALA A 248 -0.10 8.73 -19.51
C ALA A 248 -0.02 9.63 -18.25
N GLY A 249 1.08 9.57 -17.48
CA GLY A 249 1.30 10.37 -16.28
C GLY A 249 0.62 9.83 -15.02
N LEU A 250 0.19 8.56 -15.03
CA LEU A 250 -0.27 7.88 -13.81
C LEU A 250 0.92 7.35 -13.02
N ALA A 251 0.83 7.40 -11.69
CA ALA A 251 1.69 6.61 -10.82
C ALA A 251 1.24 5.13 -10.83
N VAL A 252 2.20 4.21 -10.79
CA VAL A 252 1.95 2.76 -10.67
C VAL A 252 2.63 2.25 -9.40
N ASN A 253 1.87 1.75 -8.43
CA ASN A 253 2.38 1.31 -7.12
C ASN A 253 3.27 2.36 -6.44
N GLY A 254 2.84 3.62 -6.41
CA GLY A 254 3.63 4.74 -5.86
C GLY A 254 4.81 5.21 -6.73
N LEU A 255 5.05 4.62 -7.90
CA LEU A 255 6.13 5.03 -8.81
C LEU A 255 5.58 5.90 -9.95
N SER A 256 6.15 7.08 -10.14
CA SER A 256 5.90 7.93 -11.32
C SER A 256 7.14 7.98 -12.20
N ALA A 257 6.93 8.10 -13.52
CA ALA A 257 7.99 8.25 -14.50
C ALA A 257 7.66 9.38 -15.47
N PRO A 258 8.65 10.14 -15.97
CA PRO A 258 8.48 10.96 -17.15
C PRO A 258 8.05 10.09 -18.35
N PRO A 259 7.18 10.59 -19.26
CA PRO A 259 6.67 9.80 -20.38
C PRO A 259 7.77 9.20 -21.26
N GLU A 260 8.87 9.91 -21.48
CA GLU A 260 10.02 9.45 -22.25
C GLU A 260 10.74 8.23 -21.64
N HIS A 261 10.57 7.99 -20.33
CA HIS A 261 11.21 6.88 -19.59
C HIS A 261 10.21 5.81 -19.14
N ALA A 262 8.96 5.86 -19.61
CA ALA A 262 7.90 4.99 -19.14
C ALA A 262 8.19 3.48 -19.38
N ASP A 263 8.78 3.10 -20.51
CA ASP A 263 9.10 1.69 -20.79
C ASP A 263 10.25 1.17 -19.90
N ALA A 264 11.26 1.99 -19.64
CA ALA A 264 12.36 1.67 -18.73
C ALA A 264 11.84 1.36 -17.32
N TYR A 265 10.98 2.22 -16.78
CA TYR A 265 10.34 2.03 -15.48
C TYR A 265 9.39 0.83 -15.47
N ALA A 266 8.63 0.61 -16.55
CA ALA A 266 7.73 -0.52 -16.65
C ALA A 266 8.46 -1.87 -16.66
N ARG A 267 9.65 -1.95 -17.28
CA ARG A 267 10.52 -3.14 -17.20
C ARG A 267 10.89 -3.47 -15.77
N MET A 268 11.15 -2.45 -14.97
CA MET A 268 11.59 -2.61 -13.59
C MET A 268 10.49 -3.03 -12.62
N LEU A 269 9.26 -2.56 -12.86
CA LEU A 269 8.10 -2.86 -12.03
C LEU A 269 7.38 -4.17 -12.38
N ALA A 270 7.50 -4.63 -13.63
CA ALA A 270 6.72 -5.77 -14.09
C ALA A 270 7.17 -7.08 -13.46
N ASP A 271 6.19 -7.89 -13.04
CA ASP A 271 6.42 -9.22 -12.50
C ASP A 271 7.12 -10.12 -13.53
N HIS A 272 8.38 -10.40 -13.24
CA HIS A 272 9.14 -11.62 -13.54
C HIS A 272 9.33 -12.17 -14.96
N ASP A 273 8.89 -11.51 -16.03
CA ASP A 273 9.40 -11.85 -17.39
C ASP A 273 10.40 -10.82 -17.91
N LEU A 274 11.34 -10.49 -17.02
CA LEU A 274 12.61 -9.96 -17.47
C LEU A 274 13.32 -11.14 -18.14
N GLY A 275 13.27 -11.23 -19.48
CA GLY A 275 13.93 -12.28 -20.27
C GLY A 275 15.41 -12.50 -19.91
N PRO A 276 16.17 -13.34 -20.65
CA PRO A 276 17.51 -13.78 -20.22
C PRO A 276 18.35 -12.63 -19.69
N ALA A 277 18.96 -12.82 -18.51
CA ALA A 277 19.72 -11.76 -17.84
C ALA A 277 20.68 -11.10 -18.85
N PRO A 278 20.71 -9.76 -18.93
CA PRO A 278 21.66 -9.10 -19.82
C PRO A 278 23.07 -9.55 -19.44
N ARG A 279 23.96 -9.59 -20.44
CA ARG A 279 25.38 -9.86 -20.17
C ARG A 279 25.85 -8.90 -19.07
N PRO A 280 26.67 -9.35 -18.10
CA PRO A 280 27.17 -8.49 -17.04
C PRO A 280 27.76 -7.22 -17.64
N GLN A 281 27.18 -6.07 -17.29
CA GLN A 281 27.61 -4.76 -17.79
C GLN A 281 28.53 -4.06 -16.79
N ARG A 282 28.73 -4.67 -15.62
CA ARG A 282 29.58 -4.18 -14.54
C ARG A 282 30.92 -4.91 -14.57
N PRO A 283 31.99 -4.32 -15.13
CA PRO A 283 33.34 -4.83 -14.92
C PRO A 283 33.62 -5.00 -13.43
N ARG A 284 34.25 -6.12 -13.08
CA ARG A 284 34.78 -6.32 -11.74
C ARG A 284 36.06 -5.52 -11.58
N ILE A 285 36.03 -4.56 -10.68
CA ILE A 285 37.16 -3.69 -10.39
C ILE A 285 38.02 -4.38 -9.35
N THR A 286 39.28 -4.65 -9.73
CA THR A 286 40.26 -5.31 -8.84
C THR A 286 41.44 -4.42 -8.52
N ARG A 287 41.61 -3.30 -9.25
CA ARG A 287 42.71 -2.36 -9.07
C ARG A 287 42.20 -0.93 -8.81
N PRO A 288 42.83 -0.16 -7.91
CA PRO A 288 42.43 1.22 -7.62
C PRO A 288 42.46 2.16 -8.84
N GLN A 289 43.37 1.93 -9.79
CA GLN A 289 43.50 2.77 -10.99
C GLN A 289 42.26 2.68 -11.89
N GLU A 290 41.68 1.49 -12.04
CA GLU A 290 40.49 1.24 -12.85
C GLU A 290 39.27 1.98 -12.27
N LEU A 291 39.13 1.98 -10.94
CA LEU A 291 38.07 2.72 -10.24
C LEU A 291 38.20 4.23 -10.46
N HIS A 292 39.43 4.73 -10.37
CA HIS A 292 39.71 6.15 -10.47
C HIS A 292 39.51 6.69 -11.90
N GLU A 293 39.82 5.88 -12.92
CA GLU A 293 39.52 6.22 -14.32
C GLU A 293 38.01 6.23 -14.58
N LEU A 294 37.28 5.24 -14.06
CA LEU A 294 35.82 5.15 -14.20
C LEU A 294 35.10 6.36 -13.59
N LEU A 295 35.49 6.77 -12.38
CA LEU A 295 34.88 7.90 -11.65
C LEU A 295 35.16 9.27 -12.29
N ARG A 296 36.21 9.39 -13.12
CA ARG A 296 36.53 10.59 -13.91
C ARG A 296 35.80 10.63 -15.26
N GLY A 297 35.00 9.61 -15.57
CA GLY A 297 34.20 9.55 -16.79
C GLY A 297 33.11 10.63 -16.87
N PRO A 298 32.58 10.90 -18.07
CA PRO A 298 31.59 11.95 -18.30
C PRO A 298 30.18 11.58 -17.83
N VAL A 299 29.94 10.33 -17.42
CA VAL A 299 28.63 9.81 -17.03
C VAL A 299 28.63 9.38 -15.56
N PRO A 300 27.48 9.41 -14.86
CA PRO A 300 27.36 8.83 -13.53
C PRO A 300 27.80 7.34 -13.50
N VAL A 301 28.30 6.90 -12.34
CA VAL A 301 28.84 5.57 -12.11
C VAL A 301 28.09 4.90 -10.95
N LEU A 302 27.50 3.74 -11.21
CA LEU A 302 26.89 2.87 -10.22
C LEU A 302 27.90 1.83 -9.72
N LEU A 303 28.32 1.94 -8.46
CA LEU A 303 29.21 0.99 -7.79
C LEU A 303 28.38 -0.01 -6.96
N ASP A 304 28.48 -1.28 -7.29
CA ASP A 304 27.91 -2.39 -6.50
C ASP A 304 29.00 -3.04 -5.64
N PHE A 305 28.92 -2.85 -4.33
CA PHE A 305 29.79 -3.49 -3.35
C PHE A 305 29.16 -4.81 -2.87
N SER A 306 29.78 -5.92 -3.25
CA SER A 306 29.25 -7.28 -3.05
C SER A 306 30.32 -8.24 -2.52
N GLU A 307 29.88 -9.45 -2.13
CA GLU A 307 30.73 -10.58 -1.76
C GLU A 307 30.26 -11.87 -2.48
N PRO A 308 31.17 -12.79 -2.86
CA PRO A 308 30.84 -13.94 -3.72
C PRO A 308 29.83 -14.94 -3.16
N GLU A 309 29.72 -15.04 -1.83
CA GLU A 309 28.91 -16.04 -1.15
C GLU A 309 27.62 -15.47 -0.54
N SER A 310 27.23 -14.25 -0.90
CA SER A 310 26.00 -13.61 -0.40
C SER A 310 24.79 -13.90 -1.31
N PRO A 311 23.78 -14.65 -0.84
CA PRO A 311 22.57 -14.93 -1.62
C PRO A 311 21.75 -13.68 -1.96
N VAL A 312 21.94 -12.59 -1.20
CA VAL A 312 21.28 -11.30 -1.48
C VAL A 312 22.01 -10.59 -2.63
N CYS A 313 23.35 -10.60 -2.65
CA CYS A 313 24.14 -10.01 -3.74
C CYS A 313 23.90 -10.73 -5.07
N GLU A 314 23.80 -12.07 -5.06
CA GLU A 314 23.51 -12.87 -6.25
C GLU A 314 22.15 -12.49 -6.87
N ARG A 315 21.13 -12.20 -6.04
CA ARG A 315 19.81 -11.77 -6.52
C ARG A 315 19.80 -10.35 -7.09
N LEU A 316 20.55 -9.42 -6.49
CA LEU A 316 20.56 -8.01 -6.90
C LEU A 316 21.44 -7.73 -8.11
N GLY A 317 22.52 -8.48 -8.30
CA GLY A 317 23.47 -8.30 -9.41
C GLY A 317 22.80 -8.18 -10.80
N PRO A 318 21.97 -9.16 -11.21
CA PRO A 318 21.26 -9.11 -12.48
C PRO A 318 20.35 -7.90 -12.65
N MET A 319 19.89 -7.29 -11.57
CA MET A 319 19.08 -6.08 -11.64
C MET A 319 19.91 -4.85 -11.95
N PHE A 320 21.10 -4.70 -11.35
CA PHE A 320 22.01 -3.61 -11.67
C PHE A 320 22.48 -3.68 -13.12
N ASP A 321 22.76 -4.88 -13.62
CA ASP A 321 23.11 -5.08 -15.03
C ASP A 321 21.97 -4.69 -15.99
N ARG A 322 20.71 -4.83 -15.54
CA ARG A 322 19.52 -4.37 -16.29
C ARG A 322 19.34 -2.86 -16.24
N ILE A 323 19.57 -2.24 -15.07
CA ILE A 323 19.58 -0.78 -14.96
C ILE A 323 20.59 -0.23 -15.98
N LEU A 324 21.83 -0.71 -15.97
CA LEU A 324 22.88 -0.23 -16.87
C LEU A 324 22.56 -0.41 -18.35
N ALA A 325 21.94 -1.55 -18.71
CA ALA A 325 21.52 -1.81 -20.08
C ALA A 325 20.51 -0.79 -20.61
N GLU A 326 19.65 -0.28 -19.74
CA GLU A 326 18.56 0.63 -20.10
C GLU A 326 19.02 2.07 -20.33
N TYR A 327 20.09 2.49 -19.66
CA TYR A 327 20.64 3.84 -19.83
C TYR A 327 21.58 3.96 -21.03
N HIS A 328 21.74 2.92 -21.85
CA HIS A 328 22.42 2.97 -23.16
C HIS A 328 23.78 3.69 -23.18
N GLY A 329 24.55 3.63 -22.09
CA GLY A 329 25.86 4.29 -21.96
C GLY A 329 25.85 5.65 -21.23
N GLU A 330 24.69 6.17 -20.85
CA GLU A 330 24.52 7.35 -19.98
C GLU A 330 24.72 7.04 -18.49
N LEU A 331 24.86 5.76 -18.14
CA LEU A 331 25.21 5.29 -16.81
C LEU A 331 26.27 4.19 -16.94
N ALA A 332 27.40 4.38 -16.26
CA ALA A 332 28.44 3.35 -16.16
C ALA A 332 28.26 2.53 -14.88
N GLY A 333 28.79 1.30 -14.86
CA GLY A 333 28.66 0.40 -13.72
C GLY A 333 29.98 -0.28 -13.37
N ALA A 334 30.15 -0.60 -12.10
CA ALA A 334 31.27 -1.41 -11.62
C ALA A 334 30.85 -2.28 -10.44
N ALA A 335 31.36 -3.52 -10.42
CA ALA A 335 31.21 -4.41 -9.28
C ALA A 335 32.53 -4.43 -8.50
N ILE A 336 32.44 -4.22 -7.18
CA ILE A 336 33.58 -4.19 -6.27
C ILE A 336 33.38 -5.33 -5.26
N ASP A 337 34.23 -6.34 -5.36
CA ASP A 337 34.29 -7.41 -4.37
C ASP A 337 35.04 -6.90 -3.14
N VAL A 338 34.33 -6.74 -2.02
CA VAL A 338 34.91 -6.20 -0.79
C VAL A 338 35.97 -7.13 -0.18
N THR A 339 35.97 -8.42 -0.53
CA THR A 339 36.97 -9.40 -0.06
C THR A 339 38.30 -9.27 -0.78
N VAL A 340 38.30 -8.72 -2.00
CA VAL A 340 39.49 -8.55 -2.85
C VAL A 340 39.97 -7.10 -2.84
N ALA A 341 39.06 -6.13 -2.81
CA ALA A 341 39.33 -4.69 -2.92
C ALA A 341 39.03 -3.95 -1.61
N ALA A 342 39.52 -4.47 -0.47
CA ALA A 342 39.24 -3.94 0.87
C ALA A 342 39.53 -2.42 1.01
N GLY A 343 40.60 -1.93 0.37
CA GLY A 343 40.94 -0.50 0.38
C GLY A 343 39.91 0.40 -0.32
N ALA A 344 39.18 -0.11 -1.32
CA ALA A 344 38.08 0.62 -1.94
C ALA A 344 36.85 0.66 -1.02
N ALA A 345 36.53 -0.46 -0.36
CA ALA A 345 35.45 -0.52 0.61
C ALA A 345 35.69 0.44 1.79
N GLU A 346 36.93 0.51 2.28
CA GLU A 346 37.34 1.45 3.33
C GLU A 346 37.25 2.91 2.85
N HIS A 347 37.76 3.21 1.66
CA HIS A 347 37.72 4.56 1.08
C HIS A 347 36.29 5.12 0.96
N PHE A 348 35.33 4.28 0.56
CA PHE A 348 33.91 4.65 0.45
C PHE A 348 33.12 4.42 1.74
N GLY A 349 33.76 4.01 2.84
CA GLY A 349 33.10 3.82 4.14
C GLY A 349 32.02 2.74 4.14
N ILE A 350 32.19 1.67 3.38
CA ILE A 350 31.23 0.55 3.29
C ILE A 350 31.24 -0.24 4.60
N LYS A 351 30.09 -0.32 5.27
CA LYS A 351 29.94 -1.01 6.57
C LYS A 351 29.25 -2.39 6.47
N ALA A 352 28.54 -2.64 5.38
CA ALA A 352 27.81 -3.87 5.13
C ALA A 352 27.61 -4.08 3.63
N VAL A 353 27.50 -5.34 3.21
CA VAL A 353 27.12 -5.73 1.84
C VAL A 353 25.72 -6.37 1.83
N PRO A 354 24.94 -6.24 0.74
CA PRO A 354 25.21 -5.40 -0.42
C PRO A 354 25.12 -3.90 -0.08
N SER A 355 25.97 -3.09 -0.72
CA SER A 355 25.86 -1.63 -0.70
C SER A 355 26.03 -1.10 -2.12
N VAL A 356 25.21 -0.13 -2.49
CA VAL A 356 25.24 0.52 -3.81
C VAL A 356 25.52 1.99 -3.64
N LEU A 357 26.42 2.50 -4.46
CA LEU A 357 26.70 3.93 -4.57
C LEU A 357 26.47 4.41 -5.99
N LEU A 358 25.84 5.56 -6.13
CA LEU A 358 25.80 6.31 -7.38
C LEU A 358 26.68 7.55 -7.22
N LEU A 359 27.66 7.70 -8.10
CA LEU A 359 28.57 8.84 -8.10
C LEU A 359 28.58 9.56 -9.45
N HIS A 360 28.85 10.86 -9.46
CA HIS A 360 29.14 11.60 -10.68
C HIS A 360 30.30 12.57 -10.42
N GLY A 361 31.38 12.48 -11.22
CA GLY A 361 32.59 13.29 -11.02
C GLY A 361 33.24 13.09 -9.64
N GLY A 362 33.11 11.90 -9.05
CA GLY A 362 33.60 11.59 -7.70
C GLY A 362 32.73 12.10 -6.54
N ARG A 363 31.62 12.79 -6.82
CA ARG A 363 30.63 13.19 -5.81
C ARG A 363 29.60 12.08 -5.63
N GLU A 364 29.36 11.67 -4.39
CA GLU A 364 28.29 10.75 -4.03
C GLU A 364 26.93 11.43 -4.20
N LEU A 365 26.07 10.83 -5.02
CA LEU A 365 24.71 11.29 -5.28
C LEU A 365 23.68 10.45 -4.52
N LEU A 366 23.97 9.16 -4.34
CA LEU A 366 23.12 8.21 -3.63
C LEU A 366 23.97 7.13 -2.99
N ARG A 367 23.54 6.69 -1.82
CA ARG A 367 24.03 5.48 -1.16
C ARG A 367 22.86 4.69 -0.62
N VAL A 368 22.85 3.40 -0.95
CA VAL A 368 21.86 2.46 -0.44
C VAL A 368 22.56 1.27 0.16
N GLY A 369 22.23 0.94 1.40
CA GLY A 369 22.79 -0.20 2.12
C GLY A 369 21.71 -1.20 2.55
N GLY A 370 22.11 -2.48 2.63
CA GLY A 370 21.32 -3.55 3.22
C GLY A 370 20.34 -4.23 2.26
N SER A 371 19.57 -5.18 2.80
CA SER A 371 18.53 -5.90 2.06
C SER A 371 17.30 -5.01 1.88
N ARG A 372 17.18 -4.36 0.72
CA ARG A 372 15.97 -3.63 0.31
C ARG A 372 15.20 -4.38 -0.77
N ALA A 373 13.92 -4.04 -0.92
CA ALA A 373 13.15 -4.51 -2.05
C ALA A 373 13.78 -3.97 -3.35
N PRO A 374 14.00 -4.85 -4.34
CA PRO A 374 14.38 -4.51 -5.71
C PRO A 374 13.83 -3.19 -6.28
N ALA A 375 12.52 -2.97 -6.17
CA ALA A 375 11.83 -1.82 -6.74
C ALA A 375 12.20 -0.48 -6.06
N ASP A 376 12.46 -0.49 -4.75
CA ASP A 376 12.82 0.71 -4.00
C ASP A 376 14.19 1.24 -4.39
N LEU A 377 15.16 0.32 -4.51
CA LEU A 377 16.52 0.63 -4.91
C LEU A 377 16.56 1.25 -6.32
N ILE A 378 15.76 0.68 -7.22
CA ILE A 378 15.57 1.18 -8.58
C ILE A 378 15.00 2.60 -8.59
N ARG A 379 13.96 2.85 -7.80
CA ARG A 379 13.29 4.15 -7.70
C ARG A 379 14.24 5.23 -7.24
N GLU A 380 15.06 4.95 -6.21
CA GLU A 380 16.03 5.91 -5.68
C GLU A 380 17.13 6.23 -6.70
N ILE A 381 17.74 5.20 -7.31
CA ILE A 381 18.80 5.39 -8.32
C ILE A 381 18.27 6.22 -9.50
N THR A 382 17.11 5.86 -10.02
CA THR A 382 16.54 6.53 -11.20
C THR A 382 16.07 7.95 -10.90
N GLY A 383 15.45 8.17 -9.73
CA GLY A 383 15.03 9.51 -9.32
C GLY A 383 16.19 10.48 -9.13
N VAL A 384 17.37 9.99 -8.71
CA VAL A 384 18.59 10.80 -8.60
C VAL A 384 19.17 11.12 -9.98
N LEU A 385 19.24 10.13 -10.87
CA LEU A 385 19.74 10.34 -12.24
C LEU A 385 18.91 11.40 -13.00
N GLN A 386 17.59 11.38 -12.85
CA GLN A 386 16.71 12.39 -13.48
C GLN A 386 16.95 13.81 -12.97
N LYS A 387 17.26 14.00 -11.68
CA LYS A 387 17.55 15.32 -11.11
C LYS A 387 18.87 15.90 -11.64
N GLU A 388 19.87 15.05 -11.87
CA GLU A 388 21.15 15.47 -12.44
C GLU A 388 21.02 15.80 -13.94
N SER A 389 20.26 15.03 -14.72
CA SER A 389 20.03 15.31 -16.16
C SER A 389 19.29 16.62 -16.44
N VAL A 390 18.52 17.13 -15.45
CA VAL A 390 17.77 18.40 -15.54
C VAL A 390 18.61 19.61 -15.08
N SER A 391 19.75 19.37 -14.43
CA SER A 391 20.60 20.41 -13.80
C SER A 391 21.81 20.82 -14.65
N VAL A 392 21.93 20.31 -15.89
CA VAL A 392 23.01 20.61 -16.86
C VAL A 392 22.54 21.58 -17.93
#